data_AF-H9THJ4-F1
#
_entry.id   AF-H9THJ4-F1
#
_cell.length_a   1.000
_cell.length_b   1.000
_cell.length_c   1.000
_cell.angle_alpha   90.00
_cell.angle_beta   90.00
_cell.angle_gamma   90.00
#
_symmetry.space_group_name_H-M   'P 1'
#
loop_
_entity.id
_entity.type
_entity.pdbx_description
1 polymer ?
#
loop_
_entity_poly.entity_id
_entity_poly.type
_entity_poly.pdbx_seq_one_letter_code
_entity_poly.pdbx_strand_id
1 'polypeptide(L)' 'MYKFTPVQIIADYILRFLKNNADAKLYEAMQRLETKIGQFIADGVDEHQLRSSLSKASRSRSRATLIQECEKLIS' A
#
# COMPACT_ATOMS: atom_id res chain seq x y z
N MET A 1 0.59 3.38 22.34
CA MET A 1 0.03 2.78 21.11
C MET A 1 0.36 3.71 19.95
N TYR A 2 1.32 3.35 19.08
CA TYR A 2 1.42 4.02 17.80
C TYR A 2 0.16 3.62 17.00
N LYS A 3 -0.83 4.51 16.95
CA LYS A 3 -2.01 4.34 16.10
C LYS A 3 -1.58 4.61 14.66
N PHE A 4 -1.07 3.58 13.99
CA PHE A 4 -0.85 3.67 12.55
C PHE A 4 -2.20 3.91 11.87
N THR A 5 -2.23 4.84 10.92
CA THR A 5 -3.40 5.06 10.07
C THR A 5 -3.57 3.87 9.11
N PRO A 6 -4.79 3.62 8.59
CA PRO A 6 -5.01 2.58 7.57
C PRO A 6 -4.04 2.68 6.38
N VAL A 7 -3.72 3.91 5.95
CA VAL A 7 -2.75 4.19 4.88
C VAL A 7 -1.35 3.68 5.25
N GLN A 8 -0.89 3.98 6.47
CA GLN A 8 0.41 3.53 6.97
C GLN A 8 0.47 2.00 7.09
N ILE A 9 -0.62 1.36 7.55
CA ILE A 9 -0.70 -0.10 7.68
C ILE A 9 -0.60 -0.76 6.29
N ILE A 10 -1.31 -0.23 5.30
CA ILE A 10 -1.27 -0.75 3.92
C ILE A 10 0.13 -0.56 3.33
N ALA A 11 0.73 0.62 3.48
CA ALA A 11 2.06 0.90 2.95
C ALA A 11 3.15 0.00 3.57
N ASP A 12 3.16 -0.15 4.90
CA ASP A 12 4.09 -1.04 5.60
C ASP A 12 3.90 -2.50 5.18
N TYR A 13 2.65 -2.96 5.00
CA TYR A 13 2.35 -4.30 4.51
C TYR A 13 2.97 -4.57 3.12
N ILE A 14 2.87 -3.62 2.19
CA ILE A 14 3.46 -3.76 0.85
C ILE A 14 4.99 -3.75 0.90
N LEU A 15 5.59 -2.89 1.72
CA LEU A 15 7.04 -2.84 1.90
C LEU A 15 7.58 -4.15 2.47
N ARG A 16 6.94 -4.70 3.50
CA ARG A 16 7.32 -6.01 4.07
C ARG A 16 7.18 -7.13 3.05
N PHE A 17 6.10 -7.13 2.27
CA PHE A 17 5.91 -8.11 1.19
C PHE A 17 7.06 -8.05 0.17
N LEU A 18 7.39 -6.87 -0.35
CA LEU A 18 8.45 -6.68 -1.35
C LEU A 18 9.86 -6.94 -0.80
N LYS A 19 10.07 -6.72 0.51
CA LYS A 19 11.32 -7.04 1.20
C LYS A 19 11.50 -8.55 1.36
N ASN A 20 10.45 -9.26 1.74
CA ASN A 20 10.49 -10.70 1.96
C ASN A 20 10.45 -11.51 0.66
N ASN A 21 10.01 -10.90 -0.45
CA ASN A 21 9.87 -11.56 -1.75
C ASN A 21 10.67 -10.78 -2.79
N ALA A 22 11.98 -11.04 -2.85
CA ALA A 22 12.90 -10.33 -3.73
C ALA A 22 12.56 -10.49 -5.22
N ASP A 23 11.90 -11.58 -5.62
CA ASP A 23 11.49 -11.85 -7.01
C ASP A 23 10.03 -11.50 -7.31
N ALA A 24 9.29 -10.94 -6.34
CA ALA A 24 7.90 -10.58 -6.53
C ALA A 24 7.75 -9.57 -7.68
N LYS A 25 6.83 -9.88 -8.59
CA LYS A 25 6.52 -9.02 -9.72
C LYS A 25 5.67 -7.84 -9.25
N LEU A 26 5.77 -6.72 -9.97
CA LEU A 26 5.00 -5.51 -9.67
C LEU A 26 3.48 -5.79 -9.60
N TYR A 27 2.95 -6.61 -10.50
CA TYR A 27 1.51 -6.91 -10.52
C TYR A 27 1.06 -7.62 -9.24
N GLU A 28 1.89 -8.49 -8.64
CA GLU A 28 1.55 -9.19 -7.40
C GLU A 28 1.45 -8.21 -6.23
N ALA A 29 2.38 -7.26 -6.16
CA ALA A 29 2.36 -6.20 -5.17
C ALA A 29 1.16 -5.26 -5.36
N MET A 30 0.82 -4.93 -6.61
CA MET A 30 -0.38 -4.13 -6.94
C MET A 30 -1.68 -4.85 -6.56
N GLN A 31 -1.79 -6.15 -6.86
CA GLN A 31 -2.96 -6.95 -6.48
C GLN A 31 -3.11 -7.01 -4.96
N ARG A 32 -2.00 -7.17 -4.23
CA ARG A 32 -2.00 -7.15 -2.76
C ARG A 32 -2.38 -5.77 -2.21
N LEU A 33 -1.93 -4.69 -2.84
CA LEU A 33 -2.28 -3.32 -2.48
C LEU A 33 -3.79 -3.11 -2.59
N GLU A 34 -4.38 -3.42 -3.75
CA GLU A 34 -5.83 -3.26 -3.97
C GLU A 34 -6.66 -4.19 -3.06
N THR A 35 -6.18 -5.41 -2.82
CA THR A 35 -6.82 -6.33 -1.86
C THR A 35 -6.86 -5.73 -0.46
N LYS A 36 -5.75 -5.14 0.01
CA LYS A 36 -5.66 -4.53 1.34
C LYS A 36 -6.53 -3.28 1.44
N ILE A 37 -6.57 -2.46 0.39
CA ILE A 37 -7.49 -1.31 0.28
C ILE A 37 -8.94 -1.79 0.44
N GLY A 38 -9.35 -2.82 -0.31
CA GLY A 38 -10.70 -3.37 -0.24
C GLY A 38 -11.08 -3.88 1.15
N GLN A 39 -10.15 -4.51 1.88
CA GLN A 39 -10.37 -4.95 3.26
C GLN A 39 -10.68 -3.77 4.19
N PHE A 40 -9.87 -2.70 4.14
CA PHE A 40 -10.10 -1.53 5.00
C PHE A 40 -11.40 -0.79 4.66
N ILE A 41 -11.78 -0.74 3.38
CA ILE A 41 -13.08 -0.17 2.96
C ILE A 41 -14.22 -1.01 3.55
N ALA A 42 -14.13 -2.34 3.48
CA ALA A 42 -15.12 -3.24 4.08
C ALA A 42 -15.21 -3.09 5.61
N ASP A 43 -14.11 -2.74 6.26
CA ASP A 43 -14.04 -2.45 7.70
C ASP A 43 -14.57 -1.04 8.06
N GLY A 44 -15.04 -0.26 7.08
CA GLY A 44 -15.66 1.06 7.28
C GLY A 44 -14.72 2.25 7.15
N VAL A 45 -13.51 2.09 6.60
CA VAL A 45 -12.63 3.21 6.26
C VAL A 45 -13.17 3.95 5.03
N ASP A 46 -13.15 5.29 5.08
CA ASP A 46 -13.58 6.14 3.98
C ASP A 46 -12.81 5.83 2.68
N GLU A 47 -13.52 5.33 1.68
CA GLU A 47 -12.92 4.91 0.41
C GLU A 47 -12.24 6.08 -0.31
N HIS A 48 -12.88 7.25 -0.34
CA HIS A 48 -12.38 8.39 -1.09
C HIS A 48 -11.04 8.88 -0.51
N GLN A 49 -10.98 9.05 0.81
CA GLN A 49 -9.79 9.44 1.54
C GLN A 49 -8.68 8.39 1.38
N LEU A 50 -9.02 7.11 1.51
CA LEU A 50 -8.05 6.01 1.42
C LEU A 50 -7.44 5.91 0.01
N ARG A 51 -8.29 5.91 -1.03
CA ARG A 51 -7.85 5.85 -2.43
C ARG A 51 -7.09 7.10 -2.84
N SER A 52 -7.51 8.28 -2.38
CA SER A 52 -6.79 9.53 -2.65
C SER A 52 -5.37 9.48 -2.09
N SER A 53 -5.24 9.04 -0.83
CA SER A 53 -3.95 8.92 -0.13
C SER A 53 -3.02 7.89 -0.77
N LEU A 54 -3.56 6.77 -1.26
CA LEU A 54 -2.79 5.70 -1.91
C LEU A 54 -2.66 5.87 -3.42
N SER A 55 -3.20 6.93 -4.01
CA SER A 55 -3.33 7.07 -5.46
C SER A 55 -2.00 7.05 -6.21
N LYS A 56 -0.91 7.53 -5.60
CA LYS A 56 0.43 7.48 -6.20
C LYS A 56 1.02 6.06 -6.15
N ALA A 57 0.84 5.36 -5.03
CA ALA A 57 1.23 3.96 -4.89
C ALA A 57 0.49 3.09 -5.91
N SER A 58 -0.85 3.15 -5.99
CA SER A 58 -1.67 2.35 -6.93
C SER A 58 -1.40 2.64 -8.42
N ARG A 59 -0.79 3.77 -8.76
CA ARG A 59 -0.42 4.14 -10.15
C ARG A 59 1.05 3.88 -10.48
N SER A 60 1.79 3.25 -9.57
CA SER A 60 3.22 2.96 -9.76
C SER A 60 3.46 2.05 -10.96
N ARG A 61 4.39 2.45 -11.83
CA ARG A 61 4.76 1.71 -13.06
C ARG A 61 6.02 0.86 -12.88
N SER A 62 6.67 0.95 -11.73
CA SER A 62 7.84 0.15 -11.40
C SER A 62 7.81 -0.23 -9.91
N ARG A 63 8.52 -1.29 -9.56
CA ARG A 63 8.67 -1.70 -8.17
C ARG A 63 9.41 -0.65 -7.33
N ALA A 64 10.42 -0.01 -7.89
CA ALA A 64 11.15 1.07 -7.22
C ALA A 64 10.24 2.25 -6.88
N THR A 65 9.39 2.67 -7.83
CA THR A 65 8.40 3.73 -7.61
C THR A 65 7.40 3.34 -6.53
N LEU A 66 6.90 2.09 -6.54
CA LEU A 66 5.98 1.61 -5.53
C LEU A 66 6.59 1.66 -4.12
N ILE A 67 7.83 1.17 -3.97
CA ILE A 67 8.56 1.21 -2.70
C ILE A 67 8.69 2.65 -2.22
N GLN A 68 9.17 3.54 -3.08
CA GLN A 68 9.38 4.95 -2.73
C GLN A 68 8.07 5.64 -2.30
N GLU A 69 6.96 5.39 -2.99
CA GLU A 69 5.68 5.99 -2.62
C GLU A 69 5.14 5.39 -1.30
N CYS A 70 5.33 4.09 -1.04
CA CYS A 70 4.97 3.50 0.25
C CYS A 70 5.84 4.02 1.40
N GLU A 71 7.13 4.22 1.20
CA GLU A 71 8.05 4.78 2.22
C GLU A 71 7.66 6.21 2.63
N LYS A 72 7.21 7.03 1.67
CA LYS A 72 6.70 8.39 1.94
C LYS A 72 5.42 8.39 2.79
N LEU A 73 4.65 7.31 2.78
CA LEU A 73 3.39 7.22 3.52
C LEU A 73 3.59 6.76 4.98
N ILE A 74 4.77 6.21 5.31
CA ILE A 74 5.12 5.73 6.65
C ILE A 74 6.12 6.64 7.38
N SER A 75 6.76 7.58 6.67
CA SER A 75 7.65 8.61 7.24
C SER A 75 6.85 9.71 7.92
#